data_AF-A0A4Y7RLG4-F1
#
_entry.id   AF-A0A4Y7RLG4-F1
#
_cell.length_a   1.000
_cell.length_b   1.000
_cell.length_c   1.000
_cell.angle_alpha   90.00
_cell.angle_beta   90.00
_cell.angle_gamma   90.00
#
_symmetry.space_group_name_H-M   'P 1'
#
loop_
_entity.id
_entity.type
_entity.pdbx_description
1 polymer ?
#
loop_
_entity_poly.entity_id
_entity_poly.type
_entity_poly.pdbx_seq_one_letter_code
_entity_poly.pdbx_strand_id
1 'polypeptide(L)'
;MAGKINPAQTKKMWAAAAELWPREDMKEMLYSLVQRLTGSSSISSLTAVGACRVIDELEKFLGRDNAKKFPRRRAAAAPGGPRGATEQQLWKIRGLAEKLGWDDKRLLGFVKKYYRVDKVEWLTYAMAQACTEGLKAMLARQEDGGPKESRKGG
;
A
#
# COMPACT_ATOMS: atom_id res chain seq x y z
N MET A 1 3.91 3.45 -14.77
CA MET A 1 3.09 2.90 -15.87
C MET A 1 2.58 1.53 -15.45
N ALA A 2 1.27 1.31 -15.44
CA ALA A 2 0.72 -0.02 -15.10
C ALA A 2 1.00 -0.98 -16.28
N GLY A 3 1.69 -2.10 -16.02
CA GLY A 3 1.97 -3.10 -17.06
C GLY A 3 0.68 -3.67 -17.66
N LYS A 4 0.73 -4.08 -18.93
CA LYS A 4 -0.38 -4.78 -19.61
C LYS A 4 -0.65 -6.13 -18.92
N ILE A 5 -1.87 -6.64 -19.07
CA ILE A 5 -2.23 -7.99 -18.62
C ILE A 5 -1.23 -9.04 -19.16
N ASN A 6 -0.78 -9.95 -18.29
CA ASN A 6 0.09 -11.07 -18.67
C ASN A 6 -0.75 -12.31 -19.04
N PRO A 7 -0.36 -13.13 -20.03
CA PRO A 7 -1.05 -14.37 -20.41
C PRO A 7 -1.36 -15.32 -19.25
N ALA A 8 -0.53 -15.38 -18.21
CA ALA A 8 -0.80 -16.19 -17.02
C ALA A 8 -2.05 -15.70 -16.25
N GLN A 9 -2.26 -14.37 -16.19
CA GLN A 9 -3.43 -13.77 -15.55
C GLN A 9 -4.69 -14.07 -16.36
N THR A 10 -4.62 -13.93 -17.69
CA THR A 10 -5.72 -14.27 -18.59
C THR A 10 -6.15 -15.72 -18.41
N LYS A 11 -5.21 -16.67 -18.44
CA LYS A 11 -5.52 -18.10 -18.21
C LYS A 11 -6.19 -18.34 -16.86
N LYS A 12 -5.70 -17.70 -15.79
CA LYS A 12 -6.26 -17.86 -14.44
C LYS A 12 -7.68 -17.30 -14.33
N MET A 13 -7.98 -16.17 -14.98
CA MET A 13 -9.35 -15.62 -15.03
C MET A 13 -10.31 -16.61 -15.69
N TRP A 14 -9.94 -17.17 -16.84
CA TRP A 14 -10.77 -18.14 -17.55
C TRP A 14 -10.97 -19.43 -16.76
N ALA A 15 -9.91 -19.93 -16.12
CA ALA A 15 -10.01 -21.13 -15.28
C ALA A 15 -10.94 -20.92 -14.07
N ALA A 16 -10.81 -19.79 -13.37
CA ALA A 16 -11.66 -19.49 -12.21
C ALA A 16 -13.12 -19.23 -12.64
N ALA A 17 -13.35 -18.58 -13.78
CA ALA A 17 -14.69 -18.38 -14.32
C ALA A 17 -15.36 -19.71 -14.71
N ALA A 18 -14.60 -20.64 -15.30
CA ALA A 18 -15.10 -21.96 -15.69
C ALA A 18 -15.52 -22.83 -14.49
N GLU A 19 -14.99 -22.57 -13.31
CA GLU A 19 -15.37 -23.26 -12.08
C GLU A 19 -16.61 -22.65 -11.41
N LEU A 20 -16.89 -21.36 -11.66
CA LEU A 20 -18.03 -20.65 -11.08
C LEU A 20 -19.32 -20.79 -11.88
N TRP A 21 -19.21 -20.79 -13.21
CA TRP A 21 -20.36 -20.66 -14.08
C TRP A 21 -20.36 -21.73 -15.19
N PRO A 22 -21.55 -22.17 -15.63
CA PRO A 22 -21.69 -23.04 -16.79
C PRO A 22 -21.04 -22.43 -18.03
N ARG A 23 -20.57 -23.28 -18.94
CA ARG A 23 -19.81 -22.86 -20.13
C ARG A 23 -20.57 -21.88 -21.02
N GLU A 24 -21.89 -21.98 -21.04
CA GLU A 24 -22.81 -21.15 -21.83
C GLU A 24 -22.78 -19.69 -21.35
N ASP A 25 -22.94 -19.46 -20.05
CA ASP A 25 -22.98 -18.11 -19.45
C ASP A 25 -21.61 -17.58 -19.01
N MET A 26 -20.59 -18.45 -18.90
CA MET A 26 -19.27 -18.12 -18.36
C MET A 26 -18.66 -16.86 -19.01
N LYS A 27 -18.76 -16.75 -20.34
CA LYS A 27 -18.20 -15.61 -21.07
C LYS A 27 -18.91 -14.31 -20.68
N GLU A 28 -20.24 -14.28 -20.70
CA GLU A 28 -21.01 -13.07 -20.41
C GLU A 28 -20.85 -12.63 -18.96
N MET A 29 -20.83 -13.59 -18.02
CA MET A 29 -20.61 -13.32 -16.60
C MET A 29 -19.21 -12.77 -16.34
N LEU A 30 -18.19 -13.33 -17.00
CA LEU A 30 -16.82 -12.84 -16.89
C LEU A 30 -16.68 -11.41 -17.45
N TYR A 31 -17.23 -11.12 -18.63
CA TYR A 31 -17.17 -9.77 -19.22
C TYR A 31 -17.95 -8.75 -18.38
N SER A 32 -19.13 -9.13 -17.86
CA SER A 32 -19.91 -8.28 -16.95
C SER A 32 -19.13 -7.97 -15.67
N LEU A 33 -18.46 -8.97 -15.08
CA LEU A 33 -17.63 -8.77 -13.91
C LEU A 33 -16.43 -7.86 -14.19
N VAL A 34 -15.76 -8.05 -15.33
CA VAL A 34 -14.64 -7.22 -15.78
C VAL A 34 -15.08 -5.76 -15.94
N GLN A 35 -16.21 -5.53 -16.63
CA GLN A 35 -16.76 -4.19 -16.83
C GLN A 35 -17.11 -3.55 -15.49
N ARG A 36 -17.79 -4.27 -14.58
CA ARG A 36 -18.17 -3.78 -13.25
C ARG A 36 -16.98 -3.38 -12.39
N LEU A 37 -15.89 -4.16 -12.41
CA LEU A 37 -14.73 -3.95 -11.53
C LEU A 37 -13.66 -3.00 -12.09
N THR A 38 -13.60 -2.86 -13.41
CA THR A 38 -12.49 -2.15 -14.07
C THR A 38 -12.95 -1.05 -15.03
N GLY A 39 -14.24 -0.99 -15.35
CA GLY A 39 -14.80 -0.11 -16.39
C GLY A 39 -14.41 -0.50 -17.81
N SER A 40 -13.63 -1.58 -18.00
CA SER A 40 -13.15 -2.02 -19.31
C SER A 40 -14.11 -3.02 -19.93
N SER A 41 -14.43 -2.84 -21.21
CA SER A 41 -15.28 -3.75 -21.98
C SER A 41 -14.52 -4.96 -22.55
N SER A 42 -13.21 -5.06 -22.29
CA SER A 42 -12.35 -6.07 -22.89
C SER A 42 -11.29 -6.57 -21.92
N ILE A 43 -11.09 -7.89 -21.88
CA ILE A 43 -10.06 -8.53 -21.05
C ILE A 43 -8.66 -8.15 -21.55
N SER A 44 -8.48 -8.06 -22.86
CA SER A 44 -7.20 -7.72 -23.49
C SER A 44 -6.74 -6.28 -23.24
N SER A 45 -7.66 -5.37 -22.91
CA SER A 45 -7.33 -3.97 -22.57
C SER A 45 -7.02 -3.78 -21.08
N LEU A 46 -7.08 -4.84 -20.27
CA LEU A 46 -6.82 -4.74 -18.84
C LEU A 46 -5.35 -4.44 -18.54
N THR A 47 -5.16 -3.63 -17.50
CA THR A 47 -3.86 -3.53 -16.82
C THR A 47 -3.63 -4.76 -15.97
N ALA A 48 -2.37 -5.09 -15.69
CA ALA A 48 -2.00 -6.20 -14.79
C ALA A 48 -2.64 -6.06 -13.40
N VAL A 49 -2.83 -4.82 -12.92
CA VAL A 49 -3.52 -4.52 -11.65
C VAL A 49 -5.02 -4.77 -11.76
N GLY A 50 -5.66 -4.33 -12.85
CA GLY A 50 -7.07 -4.60 -13.12
C GLY A 50 -7.35 -6.10 -13.25
N ALA A 51 -6.52 -6.82 -13.99
CA ALA A 51 -6.59 -8.28 -14.15
C ALA A 51 -6.45 -9.00 -12.81
N CYS A 52 -5.49 -8.58 -11.97
CA CYS A 52 -5.41 -9.06 -10.60
C CYS A 52 -6.76 -8.85 -9.89
N ARG A 53 -7.30 -7.63 -9.86
CA ARG A 53 -8.56 -7.33 -9.13
C ARG A 53 -9.68 -8.30 -9.50
N VAL A 54 -9.87 -8.58 -10.79
CA VAL A 54 -10.88 -9.53 -11.27
C VAL A 54 -10.59 -10.96 -10.79
N ILE A 55 -9.34 -11.43 -10.88
CA ILE A 55 -8.95 -12.78 -10.41
C ILE A 55 -9.30 -12.98 -8.94
N ASP A 56 -8.98 -12.04 -8.06
CA ASP A 56 -9.30 -12.22 -6.64
C ASP A 56 -10.79 -12.17 -6.37
N GLU A 57 -11.59 -11.41 -7.13
CA GLU A 57 -13.04 -11.46 -6.96
C GLU A 57 -13.60 -12.83 -7.36
N LEU A 58 -13.09 -13.42 -8.45
CA LEU A 58 -13.43 -14.80 -8.83
C LEU A 58 -13.00 -15.81 -7.76
N GLU A 59 -11.77 -15.70 -7.25
CA GLU A 59 -11.28 -16.61 -6.20
C GLU A 59 -12.06 -16.45 -4.88
N LYS A 60 -12.57 -15.25 -4.56
CA LYS A 60 -13.49 -15.06 -3.42
C LYS A 60 -14.82 -15.77 -3.61
N PHE A 61 -15.43 -15.69 -4.79
CA PHE A 61 -16.65 -16.43 -5.08
C PHE A 61 -16.44 -17.94 -4.93
N LEU A 62 -15.24 -18.43 -5.23
CA LEU A 62 -14.82 -19.82 -5.06
C LEU A 62 -14.42 -20.19 -3.62
N GLY A 63 -14.52 -19.27 -2.66
CA GLY A 63 -14.07 -19.48 -1.28
C GLY A 63 -12.55 -19.60 -1.12
N ARG A 64 -11.78 -19.38 -2.19
CA ARG A 64 -10.32 -19.43 -2.25
C ARG A 64 -9.70 -18.05 -2.02
N ASP A 65 -10.15 -17.37 -0.97
CA ASP A 65 -9.69 -16.01 -0.67
C ASP A 65 -8.17 -15.98 -0.44
N ASN A 66 -7.45 -15.63 -1.51
CA ASN A 66 -6.00 -15.48 -1.49
C ASN A 66 -5.57 -14.15 -0.84
N ALA A 67 -6.52 -13.26 -0.49
CA ALA A 67 -6.23 -12.02 0.20
C ALA A 67 -5.59 -12.27 1.58
N LYS A 68 -6.00 -13.35 2.27
CA LYS A 68 -5.33 -13.83 3.50
C LYS A 68 -3.88 -14.30 3.25
N LYS A 69 -3.59 -14.88 2.08
CA LYS A 69 -2.29 -15.48 1.76
C LYS A 69 -1.27 -14.45 1.27
N PHE A 70 -1.72 -13.36 0.64
CA PHE A 70 -0.85 -12.30 0.11
C PHE A 70 -1.39 -10.88 0.39
N PRO A 71 -1.49 -10.45 1.66
CA PRO A 71 -2.01 -9.13 2.03
C PRO A 71 -1.20 -7.95 1.43
N ARG A 72 0.07 -8.21 1.06
CA ARG A 72 1.04 -7.20 0.59
C ARG A 72 0.77 -6.64 -0.82
N ARG A 73 -0.09 -7.26 -1.65
CA ARG A 73 -0.21 -6.87 -3.07
C ARG A 73 -1.30 -5.85 -3.41
N ARG A 74 -2.27 -5.56 -2.52
CA ARG A 74 -3.53 -4.92 -2.96
C ARG A 74 -3.96 -3.61 -2.34
N ALA A 75 -3.61 -3.29 -1.10
CA ALA A 75 -4.18 -2.09 -0.49
C ALA A 75 -3.51 -0.82 -1.01
N ALA A 76 -4.21 0.07 -1.71
CA ALA A 76 -3.72 1.44 -1.84
C ALA A 76 -3.35 1.98 -0.44
N ALA A 77 -2.36 2.86 -0.38
CA ALA A 77 -1.89 3.52 0.84
C ALA A 77 -3.00 4.43 1.43
N ALA A 78 -4.06 3.82 1.94
CA ALA A 78 -5.05 4.50 2.76
C ALA A 78 -4.64 4.36 4.22
N PRO A 79 -4.87 5.38 5.06
CA PRO A 79 -4.65 5.27 6.51
C PRO A 79 -5.41 4.05 7.05
N GLY A 80 -4.72 3.17 7.80
CA GLY A 80 -5.29 1.93 8.33
C GLY A 80 -5.52 0.81 7.30
N GLY A 81 -5.17 1.00 6.03
CA GLY A 81 -5.26 -0.05 5.01
C GLY A 81 -4.16 -1.11 5.12
N PRO A 82 -4.28 -2.29 4.49
CA PRO A 82 -3.27 -3.37 4.53
C PRO A 82 -1.84 -2.98 4.09
N ARG A 83 -1.65 -1.81 3.45
CA ARG A 83 -0.34 -1.22 3.14
C ARG A 83 -0.08 0.12 3.84
N GLY A 84 -1.04 0.65 4.58
CA GLY A 84 -0.88 1.85 5.41
C GLY A 84 -0.01 1.56 6.63
N ALA A 85 0.52 2.60 7.25
CA ALA A 85 1.19 2.49 8.53
C ALA A 85 0.21 1.98 9.58
N THR A 86 0.66 1.05 10.43
CA THR A 86 -0.17 0.59 11.56
C THR A 86 -0.22 1.67 12.64
N GLU A 87 -1.26 1.67 13.47
CA GLU A 87 -1.38 2.62 14.60
C GLU A 87 -0.16 2.53 15.54
N GLN A 88 0.36 1.33 15.77
CA GLN A 88 1.59 1.13 16.55
C GLN A 88 2.82 1.81 15.92
N GLN A 89 2.94 1.78 14.59
CA GLN A 89 4.02 2.47 13.89
C GLN A 89 3.86 3.98 13.97
N LEU A 90 2.65 4.49 13.82
CA LEU A 90 2.35 5.92 13.94
C LEU A 90 2.65 6.44 15.35
N TRP A 91 2.21 5.70 16.37
CA TRP A 91 2.52 5.98 17.77
C TRP A 91 4.04 6.01 18.02
N LYS A 92 4.77 5.02 17.48
CA LYS A 92 6.23 4.96 17.62
C LYS A 92 6.95 6.12 16.92
N ILE A 93 6.50 6.51 15.73
CA ILE A 93 7.05 7.66 14.99
C ILE A 93 6.84 8.95 15.78
N ARG A 94 5.63 9.18 16.30
CA ARG A 94 5.31 10.35 17.13
C ARG A 94 6.16 10.37 18.41
N GLY A 95 6.25 9.26 19.13
CA GLY A 95 7.05 9.16 20.34
C GLY A 95 8.56 9.36 20.10
N LEU A 96 9.09 8.95 18.94
CA LEU A 96 10.48 9.25 18.58
C LEU A 96 10.67 10.74 18.22
N ALA A 97 9.70 11.36 17.56
CA ALA A 97 9.73 12.79 17.29
C ALA A 97 9.68 13.61 18.59
N GLU A 98 8.85 13.22 19.55
CA GLU A 98 8.79 13.85 20.88
C GLU A 98 10.13 13.75 21.63
N LYS A 99 10.81 12.60 21.57
CA LYS A 99 12.15 12.41 22.15
C LYS A 99 13.22 13.29 21.52
N LEU A 100 13.08 13.60 20.23
CA LEU A 100 13.93 14.57 19.51
C LEU A 100 13.56 16.03 19.83
N GLY A 101 12.53 16.27 20.64
CA GLY A 101 11.98 17.60 20.90
C GLY A 101 11.26 18.22 19.70
N TRP A 102 10.70 17.39 18.81
CA TRP A 102 9.99 17.85 17.62
C TRP A 102 8.49 17.95 17.86
N ASP A 103 7.91 19.04 17.40
CA ASP A 103 6.47 19.21 17.29
C ASP A 103 5.91 18.52 16.03
N ASP A 104 4.59 18.35 15.99
CA ASP A 104 3.89 17.67 14.89
C ASP A 104 4.11 18.37 13.53
N LYS A 105 4.29 19.71 13.50
CA LYS A 105 4.56 20.43 12.23
C LYS A 105 5.95 20.09 11.70
N ARG A 106 6.95 19.97 12.58
CA ARG A 106 8.31 19.56 12.19
C ARG A 106 8.32 18.12 11.69
N LEU A 107 7.59 17.21 12.33
CA LEU A 107 7.41 15.83 11.88
C LEU A 107 6.71 15.76 10.52
N LEU A 108 5.63 16.53 10.32
CA LEU A 108 4.94 16.63 9.03
C LEU A 108 5.86 17.17 7.94
N GLY A 109 6.65 18.21 8.22
CA GLY A 109 7.63 18.75 7.29
C GLY A 109 8.68 17.73 6.88
N PHE A 110 9.17 16.93 7.84
CA PHE A 110 10.08 15.82 7.58
C PHE A 110 9.43 14.77 6.66
N VAL A 111 8.21 14.32 7.00
CA VAL A 111 7.49 13.30 6.23
C VAL A 111 7.21 13.78 4.81
N LYS A 112 6.79 15.04 4.65
CA LYS A 112 6.55 15.67 3.34
C LYS A 112 7.83 15.78 2.51
N LYS A 113 8.96 16.12 3.12
CA LYS A 113 10.25 16.26 2.43
C LYS A 113 10.79 14.92 1.92
N TYR A 114 10.80 13.89 2.77
CA TYR A 114 11.47 12.62 2.48
C TYR A 114 10.56 11.56 1.84
N TYR A 115 9.28 11.54 2.21
CA TYR A 115 8.33 10.51 1.75
C TYR A 115 7.28 11.06 0.79
N ARG A 116 7.23 12.38 0.57
CA ARG A 116 6.26 13.06 -0.31
C ARG A 116 4.81 12.79 0.09
N VAL A 117 4.56 12.75 1.39
CA VAL A 117 3.23 12.52 1.97
C VAL A 117 2.83 13.72 2.82
N ASP A 118 1.59 14.21 2.67
CA ASP A 118 1.10 15.38 3.40
C ASP A 118 0.69 15.11 4.86
N LYS A 119 0.38 13.86 5.21
CA LYS A 119 0.01 13.45 6.58
C LYS A 119 0.79 12.22 7.01
N VAL A 120 1.23 12.18 8.27
CA VAL A 120 1.95 11.01 8.83
C VAL A 120 1.11 9.73 8.74
N GLU A 121 -0.21 9.85 8.90
CA GLU A 121 -1.16 8.74 8.83
C GLU A 121 -1.27 8.10 7.44
N TRP A 122 -0.85 8.83 6.41
CA TRP A 122 -0.86 8.35 5.02
C TRP A 122 0.44 7.65 4.63
N LEU A 123 1.38 7.51 5.56
CA LEU A 123 2.56 6.68 5.35
C LEU A 123 2.14 5.25 5.04
N THR A 124 2.87 4.60 4.13
CA THR A 124 2.78 3.15 3.98
C THR A 124 3.55 2.44 5.08
N TYR A 125 3.27 1.16 5.31
CA TYR A 125 4.02 0.33 6.25
C TYR A 125 5.53 0.41 6.03
N ALA A 126 5.98 0.31 4.78
CA ALA A 126 7.41 0.36 4.42
C ALA A 126 8.01 1.75 4.70
N MET A 127 7.28 2.82 4.36
CA MET A 127 7.72 4.19 4.65
C MET A 127 7.75 4.45 6.16
N ALA A 128 6.81 3.91 6.93
CA ALA A 128 6.77 4.05 8.38
C ALA A 128 7.94 3.31 9.06
N GLN A 129 8.32 2.13 8.57
CA GLN A 129 9.54 1.45 9.02
C GLN A 129 10.79 2.28 8.73
N ALA A 130 10.95 2.75 7.48
CA ALA A 130 12.09 3.61 7.12
C ALA A 130 12.13 4.91 7.94
N CYS A 131 10.97 5.51 8.21
CA CYS A 131 10.85 6.71 9.04
C CYS A 131 11.28 6.44 10.49
N THR A 132 10.84 5.32 11.06
CA THR A 132 11.23 4.88 12.41
C THR A 132 12.75 4.72 12.53
N GLU A 133 13.38 4.04 11.57
CA GLU A 133 14.83 3.83 11.58
C GLU A 133 15.60 5.15 11.36
N GLY A 134 15.11 6.03 10.49
CA GLY A 134 15.67 7.37 10.30
C GLY A 134 15.63 8.21 11.59
N LEU A 135 14.50 8.23 12.28
CA LEU A 135 14.35 8.97 13.54
C LEU A 135 15.22 8.40 14.65
N LYS A 136 15.33 7.07 14.78
CA LYS A 136 16.26 6.44 15.73
C LYS A 136 17.72 6.79 15.44
N ALA A 137 18.13 6.78 14.17
CA ALA A 137 19.49 7.15 13.78
C ALA A 137 19.79 8.62 14.11
N MET A 138 18.81 9.51 13.97
CA MET A 138 18.96 10.92 14.38
C MET A 138 19.05 11.06 15.90
N LEU A 139 18.25 10.29 16.65
CA LEU A 139 18.28 10.30 18.12
C LEU A 139 19.63 9.78 18.63
N ALA A 140 20.11 8.65 18.10
CA ALA A 140 21.42 8.11 18.44
C ALA A 140 22.56 9.11 18.13
N ARG A 141 22.46 9.90 17.06
CA ARG A 141 23.43 10.98 16.76
C ARG A 141 23.36 12.15 17.74
N GLN A 142 22.20 12.46 18.31
CA GLN A 142 22.10 13.45 19.39
C GLN A 142 22.71 12.91 20.70
N GLU A 143 22.56 11.61 20.97
CA GLU A 143 23.05 10.96 22.18
C GLU A 143 24.58 10.69 22.15
N ASP A 144 25.12 10.31 20.99
CA ASP A 144 26.56 10.02 20.79
C ASP A 144 27.40 11.31 20.57
N GLY A 145 26.75 12.45 20.35
CA GLY A 145 27.38 13.71 19.94
C GLY A 145 27.00 14.93 20.78
N GLY A 146 27.21 14.91 22.10
CA GLY A 146 27.20 16.14 22.91
C GLY A 146 28.60 16.72 23.14
N PRO A 147 28.85 18.05 23.07
CA PRO A 147 28.19 19.13 22.35
C PRO A 147 29.14 19.87 21.36
N LYS A 148 28.58 20.58 20.37
CA LYS A 148 29.18 21.85 19.92
C LYS A 148 28.12 22.95 19.93
N GLU A 149 28.29 23.78 20.95
CA GLU A 149 27.72 25.07 21.25
C GLU A 149 27.41 25.96 20.04
N SER A 150 26.24 26.61 20.08
CA SER A 150 26.11 28.02 19.69
C SER A 150 24.99 28.62 20.53
N ARG A 151 25.38 29.13 21.70
CA ARG A 151 24.64 30.13 22.45
C ARG A 151 25.13 31.51 21.98
N LYS A 152 24.19 32.44 21.82
CA LYS A 152 24.28 33.90 21.56
C LYS A 152 24.37 34.41 20.12
N GLY A 153 23.40 35.26 19.79
CA GLY A 153 23.68 36.62 19.33
C GLY A 153 22.70 37.14 18.27
N GLY A 154 21.78 38.03 18.66
CA GLY A 154 20.91 38.81 17.76
C GLY A 154 19.57 39.11 18.36
#